data_AF-A0A1J6JGU3-F1
#
_entry.id   AF-A0A1J6JGU3-F1
#
_cell.length_a   1.000
_cell.length_b   1.000
_cell.length_c   1.000
_cell.angle_alpha   90.00
_cell.angle_beta   90.00
_cell.angle_gamma   90.00
#
_symmetry.space_group_name_H-M   'P 1'
#
loop_
_entity.id
_entity.type
_entity.pdbx_description
1 polymer ?
#
loop_
_entity_poly.entity_id
_entity_poly.type
_entity_poly.pdbx_seq_one_letter_code
_entity_poly.pdbx_strand_id
1 'polypeptide(L)'
;METHHLSDGEISDLNSRNSSLLADLETLRASNQSLKSELTQKDDLLRQIKLQKDDVAKQYIDLSEAIKERLENDFRLREIDFHKEIERTNTELEVSRKRVEELLDEKREQSEICSRNLEIVRSAKHGLLRLVKNFNSRMYRTGSSDQLKCEKTKPLNEEKAVFSVELKKVLELVNLVEEKWGEYEEMRRKEKRELENSVASLAEENGDINSLLRIALVEKEAAEKSLNRLRGNTEQKRAAILQIAERGLQKVGFGFGFMMGSATSEASSDNLDSDTSVKSDNDECQIEAVSLASTVETITKKLRLEITQLQRSLEESRSGMGSLQILSDKQSQKLAENMIYIKELEDREMMLTQKVEALVVENKDAYEEISRWREACEMEVAAGKKAIKEHEELVNILKQELEKTRAALRISNSKLQLKDELVATAVAAREAAESSLQLADSRATELHKQIEELTRQLEEVEKRERINRRRVRRLCWPWQGLKFSTANNTTGVRNVTRMLPEMQALLR
;
A
#
# COMPACT_ATOMS: atom_id res chain seq x y z
N MET A 1 -96.48 58.44 81.46
CA MET A 1 -96.10 58.89 80.11
C MET A 1 -95.29 60.17 80.30
N GLU A 2 -93.99 60.05 80.51
CA GLU A 2 -93.10 61.20 80.61
C GLU A 2 -92.43 61.38 79.25
N THR A 3 -92.99 62.26 78.43
CA THR A 3 -92.36 62.69 77.18
C THR A 3 -91.23 63.63 77.52
N HIS A 4 -90.02 63.10 77.67
CA HIS A 4 -88.81 63.90 77.72
C HIS A 4 -88.71 64.71 76.42
N HIS A 5 -89.00 66.01 76.51
CA HIS A 5 -88.76 66.95 75.44
C HIS A 5 -87.26 67.16 75.32
N LEU A 6 -86.65 66.49 74.34
CA LEU A 6 -85.29 66.80 73.86
C LEU A 6 -85.23 68.29 73.51
N SER A 7 -84.14 68.95 73.89
CA SER A 7 -83.95 70.36 73.55
C SER A 7 -83.53 70.52 72.09
N ASP A 8 -83.87 71.67 71.47
CA ASP A 8 -83.53 71.95 70.07
C ASP A 8 -82.02 71.84 69.77
N GLY A 9 -81.16 72.05 70.79
CA GLY A 9 -79.71 71.84 70.67
C GLY A 9 -79.31 70.38 70.47
N GLU A 10 -79.92 69.45 71.21
CA GLU A 10 -79.65 68.00 71.08
C GLU A 10 -80.17 67.47 69.73
N ILE A 11 -81.29 68.01 69.24
CA ILE A 11 -81.84 67.68 67.91
C ILE A 11 -80.90 68.20 66.80
N SER A 12 -80.32 69.40 66.96
CA SER A 12 -79.33 69.95 66.04
C SER A 12 -78.05 69.11 65.98
N ASP A 13 -77.50 68.70 67.13
CA ASP A 13 -76.31 67.85 67.21
C ASP A 13 -76.53 66.42 66.69
N LEU A 14 -77.74 65.87 66.85
CA LEU A 14 -78.12 64.59 66.23
C LEU A 14 -78.23 64.72 64.70
N ASN A 15 -78.77 65.83 64.19
CA ASN A 15 -78.86 66.10 62.77
C ASN A 15 -77.47 66.30 62.14
N SER A 16 -76.57 67.06 62.78
CA SER A 16 -75.21 67.26 62.27
C SER A 16 -74.41 65.95 62.23
N ARG A 17 -74.53 65.10 63.26
CA ARG A 17 -73.98 63.73 63.25
C ARG A 17 -74.57 62.85 62.16
N ASN A 18 -75.89 62.88 61.95
CA ASN A 18 -76.53 62.11 60.87
C ASN A 18 -76.07 62.57 59.48
N SER A 19 -75.89 63.88 59.26
CA SER A 19 -75.31 64.40 58.01
C SER A 19 -73.85 63.97 57.83
N SER A 20 -73.04 63.96 58.88
CA SER A 20 -71.65 63.44 58.83
C SER A 20 -71.63 61.95 58.48
N LEU A 21 -72.45 61.14 59.16
CA LEU A 21 -72.53 59.70 58.92
C LEU A 21 -73.06 59.37 57.51
N LEU A 22 -73.94 60.19 56.94
CA LEU A 22 -74.36 60.06 55.55
C LEU A 22 -73.21 60.34 54.57
N ALA A 23 -72.42 61.39 54.79
CA ALA A 23 -71.23 61.68 53.98
C ALA A 23 -70.17 60.56 54.10
N ASP A 24 -69.95 60.01 55.29
CA ASP A 24 -69.06 58.87 55.50
C ASP A 24 -69.58 57.60 54.79
N LEU A 25 -70.90 57.36 54.80
CA LEU A 25 -71.51 56.25 54.07
C LEU A 25 -71.46 56.45 52.54
N GLU A 26 -71.54 57.67 52.04
CA GLU A 26 -71.42 57.99 50.61
C GLU A 26 -69.97 57.84 50.12
N THR A 27 -68.98 58.34 50.88
CA THR A 27 -67.56 58.14 50.56
C THR A 27 -67.16 56.66 50.65
N LEU A 28 -67.66 55.91 51.64
CA LEU A 28 -67.47 54.46 51.71
C LEU A 28 -68.14 53.71 50.55
N ARG A 29 -69.34 54.13 50.10
CA ARG A 29 -69.98 53.56 48.89
C ARG A 29 -69.16 53.83 47.63
N ALA A 30 -68.68 55.06 47.44
CA ALA A 30 -67.85 55.43 46.29
C ALA A 30 -66.53 54.63 46.28
N SER A 31 -65.87 54.50 47.44
CA SER A 31 -64.69 53.63 47.61
C SER A 31 -64.99 52.17 47.29
N ASN A 32 -66.11 51.62 47.76
CA ASN A 32 -66.54 50.26 47.44
C ASN A 32 -66.81 50.05 45.93
N GLN A 33 -67.38 51.05 45.25
CA GLN A 33 -67.58 51.01 43.80
C GLN A 33 -66.24 51.06 43.04
N SER A 34 -65.30 51.91 43.47
CA SER A 34 -63.95 51.98 42.92
C SER A 34 -63.22 50.64 43.06
N LEU A 35 -63.21 50.06 44.27
CA LEU A 35 -62.59 48.75 44.53
C LEU A 35 -63.22 47.62 43.72
N LYS A 36 -64.54 47.66 43.47
CA LYS A 36 -65.21 46.71 42.57
C LYS A 36 -64.76 46.87 41.13
N SER A 37 -64.62 48.10 40.62
CA SER A 37 -64.09 48.33 39.26
C SER A 37 -62.64 47.88 39.11
N GLU A 38 -61.78 48.14 40.11
CA GLU A 38 -60.41 47.63 40.13
C GLU A 38 -60.35 46.10 40.17
N LEU A 39 -61.24 45.46 40.94
CA LEU A 39 -61.31 44.00 41.01
C LEU A 39 -61.67 43.42 39.64
N THR A 40 -62.70 43.95 38.97
CA THR A 40 -63.06 43.51 37.61
C THR A 40 -61.95 43.72 36.61
N GLN A 41 -61.21 44.85 36.69
CA GLN A 41 -60.07 45.11 35.81
C GLN A 41 -58.91 44.13 36.06
N LYS A 42 -58.65 43.76 37.32
CA LYS A 42 -57.65 42.74 37.68
C LYS A 42 -58.07 41.35 37.22
N ASP A 43 -59.35 41.00 37.30
CA ASP A 43 -59.90 39.73 36.79
C ASP A 43 -59.79 39.64 35.25
N ASP A 44 -59.99 40.76 34.54
CA ASP A 44 -59.80 40.84 33.08
C ASP A 44 -58.32 40.67 32.69
N LEU A 45 -57.41 41.33 33.40
CA LEU A 45 -55.97 41.15 33.21
C LEU A 45 -55.51 39.71 33.52
N LEU A 46 -56.05 39.08 34.57
CA LEU A 46 -55.78 37.68 34.88
C LEU A 46 -56.28 36.74 33.78
N ARG A 47 -57.45 37.01 33.19
CA ARG A 47 -57.96 36.26 32.02
C ARG A 47 -57.05 36.43 30.81
N GLN A 48 -56.57 37.65 30.53
CA GLN A 48 -55.67 37.92 29.42
C GLN A 48 -54.30 37.23 29.58
N ILE A 49 -53.69 37.33 30.77
CA ILE A 49 -52.43 36.66 31.11
C ILE A 49 -52.58 35.14 30.98
N LYS A 50 -53.71 34.57 31.41
CA LYS A 50 -53.97 33.13 31.28
C LYS A 50 -54.07 32.71 29.81
N LEU A 51 -54.78 33.47 28.97
CA LEU A 51 -54.88 33.20 27.53
C LEU A 51 -53.49 33.24 26.87
N GLN A 52 -52.69 34.27 27.16
CA GLN A 52 -51.32 34.41 26.64
C GLN A 52 -50.42 33.24 27.09
N LYS A 53 -50.54 32.80 28.35
CA LYS A 53 -49.80 31.65 28.86
C LYS A 53 -50.18 30.36 28.10
N ASP A 54 -51.46 30.14 27.86
CA ASP A 54 -51.96 28.95 27.17
C ASP A 54 -51.54 28.95 25.68
N ASP A 55 -51.47 30.12 25.02
CA ASP A 55 -50.97 30.24 23.64
C ASP A 55 -49.45 30.07 23.55
N VAL A 56 -48.67 30.60 24.50
CA VAL A 56 -47.21 30.33 24.59
C VAL A 56 -46.94 28.85 24.86
N ALA A 57 -47.78 28.18 25.66
CA ALA A 57 -47.67 26.75 25.92
C ALA A 57 -47.90 25.91 24.64
N LYS A 58 -48.87 26.28 23.79
CA LYS A 58 -49.07 25.64 22.48
C LYS A 58 -47.86 25.86 21.56
N GLN A 59 -47.41 27.11 21.41
CA GLN A 59 -46.24 27.43 20.59
C GLN A 59 -44.98 26.65 21.00
N TYR A 60 -44.79 26.44 22.31
CA TYR A 60 -43.69 25.62 22.82
C TYR A 60 -43.83 24.13 22.46
N ILE A 61 -45.06 23.58 22.47
CA ILE A 61 -45.34 22.21 22.04
C ILE A 61 -45.08 22.08 20.53
N ASP A 62 -45.66 22.96 19.71
CA ASP A 62 -45.53 22.95 18.25
C ASP A 62 -44.05 23.05 17.83
N LEU A 63 -43.27 23.94 18.47
CA LEU A 63 -41.83 24.07 18.23
C LEU A 63 -41.05 22.83 18.69
N SER A 64 -41.42 22.22 19.81
CA SER A 64 -40.79 20.99 20.32
C SER A 64 -41.03 19.81 19.38
N GLU A 65 -42.23 19.69 18.81
CA GLU A 65 -42.58 18.66 17.83
C GLU A 65 -41.85 18.89 16.49
N ALA A 66 -41.85 20.13 15.97
CA ALA A 66 -41.12 20.47 14.76
C ALA A 66 -39.59 20.25 14.89
N ILE A 67 -39.00 20.52 16.06
CA ILE A 67 -37.59 20.24 16.34
C ILE A 67 -37.32 18.72 16.36
N LYS A 68 -38.19 17.92 16.99
CA LYS A 68 -38.06 16.45 16.99
C LYS A 68 -38.15 15.86 15.59
N GLU A 69 -39.18 16.25 14.82
CA GLU A 69 -39.38 15.76 13.45
C GLU A 69 -38.19 16.13 12.55
N ARG A 70 -37.67 17.35 12.67
CA ARG A 70 -36.47 17.77 11.95
C ARG A 70 -35.24 16.96 12.34
N LEU A 71 -35.01 16.74 13.63
CA LEU A 71 -33.88 15.93 14.11
C LEU A 71 -33.97 14.48 13.63
N GLU A 72 -35.16 13.88 13.61
CA GLU A 72 -35.36 12.51 13.15
C GLU A 72 -35.16 12.39 11.63
N ASN A 73 -35.63 13.36 10.85
CA ASN A 73 -35.37 13.44 9.41
C ASN A 73 -33.87 13.65 9.09
N ASP A 74 -33.20 14.55 9.83
CA ASP A 74 -31.75 14.80 9.71
C ASP A 74 -30.89 13.58 10.13
N PHE A 75 -31.44 12.68 10.96
CA PHE A 75 -30.81 11.41 11.34
C PHE A 75 -31.00 10.36 10.25
N ARG A 76 -32.23 10.14 9.79
CA ARG A 76 -32.55 9.21 8.69
C ARG A 76 -31.80 9.54 7.40
N LEU A 77 -31.68 10.83 7.06
CA LEU A 77 -30.92 11.25 5.88
C LEU A 77 -29.43 10.90 6.01
N ARG A 78 -28.85 11.12 7.20
CA ARG A 78 -27.47 10.72 7.52
C ARG A 78 -27.29 9.20 7.45
N GLU A 79 -28.19 8.41 8.01
CA GLU A 79 -28.13 6.94 7.91
C GLU A 79 -28.13 6.46 6.46
N ILE A 80 -28.98 7.04 5.62
CA ILE A 80 -29.06 6.73 4.18
C ILE A 80 -27.75 7.10 3.47
N ASP A 81 -27.17 8.26 3.75
CA ASP A 81 -25.92 8.69 3.11
C ASP A 81 -24.70 7.89 3.61
N PHE A 82 -24.67 7.51 4.89
CA PHE A 82 -23.70 6.54 5.41
C PHE A 82 -23.82 5.17 4.72
N HIS A 83 -25.04 4.65 4.51
CA HIS A 83 -25.22 3.38 3.78
C HIS A 83 -24.72 3.47 2.34
N LYS A 84 -25.04 4.55 1.60
CA LYS A 84 -24.51 4.78 0.25
C LYS A 84 -22.99 4.81 0.22
N GLU A 85 -22.34 5.43 1.21
CA GLU A 85 -20.88 5.51 1.29
C GLU A 85 -20.24 4.14 1.62
N ILE A 86 -20.88 3.35 2.48
CA ILE A 86 -20.50 1.96 2.74
C ILE A 86 -20.66 1.11 1.47
N GLU A 87 -21.71 1.29 0.68
CA GLU A 87 -21.87 0.59 -0.60
C GLU A 87 -20.80 1.01 -1.64
N ARG A 88 -20.51 2.32 -1.77
CA ARG A 88 -19.42 2.82 -2.64
C ARG A 88 -18.08 2.19 -2.27
N THR A 89 -17.67 2.35 -1.02
CA THR A 89 -16.39 1.80 -0.53
C THR A 89 -16.34 0.27 -0.66
N ASN A 90 -17.44 -0.46 -0.42
CA ASN A 90 -17.49 -1.91 -0.68
C ASN A 90 -17.35 -2.25 -2.17
N THR A 91 -17.96 -1.51 -3.09
CA THR A 91 -17.80 -1.74 -4.54
C THR A 91 -16.38 -1.43 -5.03
N GLU A 92 -15.74 -0.38 -4.52
CA GLU A 92 -14.34 -0.07 -4.80
C GLU A 92 -13.39 -1.12 -4.22
N LEU A 93 -13.65 -1.62 -3.00
CA LEU A 93 -12.92 -2.73 -2.39
C LEU A 93 -13.08 -4.03 -3.20
N GLU A 94 -14.28 -4.33 -3.69
CA GLU A 94 -14.55 -5.50 -4.53
C GLU A 94 -13.79 -5.43 -5.87
N VAL A 95 -13.75 -4.24 -6.51
CA VAL A 95 -12.96 -3.99 -7.73
C VAL A 95 -11.46 -4.11 -7.46
N SER A 96 -10.96 -3.53 -6.36
CA SER A 96 -9.54 -3.62 -6.02
C SER A 96 -9.12 -5.05 -5.66
N ARG A 97 -9.98 -5.83 -4.98
CA ARG A 97 -9.73 -7.26 -4.70
C ARG A 97 -9.61 -8.07 -5.99
N LYS A 98 -10.52 -7.89 -6.94
CA LYS A 98 -10.46 -8.58 -8.25
C LYS A 98 -9.19 -8.24 -9.01
N ARG A 99 -8.79 -6.97 -9.03
CA ARG A 99 -7.53 -6.55 -9.68
C ARG A 99 -6.28 -7.12 -9.00
N VAL A 100 -6.31 -7.30 -7.68
CA VAL A 100 -5.22 -8.01 -6.95
C VAL A 100 -5.21 -9.50 -7.29
N GLU A 101 -6.37 -10.13 -7.43
CA GLU A 101 -6.51 -11.53 -7.82
C GLU A 101 -5.98 -11.78 -9.25
N GLU A 102 -6.35 -10.94 -10.22
CA GLU A 102 -5.81 -10.92 -11.58
C GLU A 102 -4.27 -10.81 -11.59
N LEU A 103 -3.70 -9.83 -10.85
CA LEU A 103 -2.25 -9.64 -10.75
C LEU A 103 -1.52 -10.80 -10.05
N LEU A 104 -2.19 -11.52 -9.15
CA LEU A 104 -1.63 -12.71 -8.49
C LEU A 104 -1.58 -13.91 -9.46
N ASP A 105 -2.59 -14.08 -10.31
CA ASP A 105 -2.58 -15.14 -11.32
C ASP A 105 -1.64 -14.82 -12.49
N GLU A 106 -1.55 -13.58 -12.97
CA GLU A 106 -0.48 -13.16 -13.90
C GLU A 106 0.92 -13.46 -13.35
N LYS A 107 1.14 -13.20 -12.04
CA LYS A 107 2.41 -13.50 -11.37
C LYS A 107 2.67 -15.00 -11.26
N ARG A 108 1.62 -15.81 -11.07
CA ARG A 108 1.70 -17.28 -11.07
C ARG A 108 2.13 -17.80 -12.45
N GLU A 109 1.48 -17.34 -13.51
CA GLU A 109 1.85 -17.70 -14.88
C GLU A 109 3.29 -17.31 -15.23
N GLN A 110 3.71 -16.09 -14.85
CA GLN A 110 5.10 -15.66 -15.02
C GLN A 110 6.10 -16.54 -14.26
N SER A 111 5.78 -16.99 -13.06
CA SER A 111 6.62 -17.90 -12.25
C SER A 111 6.74 -19.28 -12.90
N GLU A 112 5.65 -19.83 -13.43
CA GLU A 112 5.69 -21.08 -14.19
C GLU A 112 6.54 -20.96 -15.46
N ILE A 113 6.39 -19.87 -16.22
CA ILE A 113 7.19 -19.60 -17.42
C ILE A 113 8.68 -19.45 -17.05
N CYS A 114 9.01 -18.73 -15.98
CA CYS A 114 10.38 -18.61 -15.48
C CYS A 114 10.96 -19.98 -15.08
N SER A 115 10.17 -20.82 -14.42
CA SER A 115 10.57 -22.18 -14.02
C SER A 115 10.85 -23.08 -15.22
N ARG A 116 9.95 -23.13 -16.21
CA ARG A 116 10.14 -23.90 -17.46
C ARG A 116 11.38 -23.41 -18.23
N ASN A 117 11.56 -22.10 -18.36
CA ASN A 117 12.74 -21.52 -19.03
C ASN A 117 14.04 -21.83 -18.27
N LEU A 118 14.01 -21.83 -16.93
CA LEU A 118 15.16 -22.17 -16.09
C LEU A 118 15.56 -23.65 -16.24
N GLU A 119 14.62 -24.57 -16.43
CA GLU A 119 14.91 -25.97 -16.78
C GLU A 119 15.58 -26.09 -18.15
N ILE A 120 15.11 -25.36 -19.16
CA ILE A 120 15.73 -25.33 -20.50
C ILE A 120 17.17 -24.79 -20.43
N VAL A 121 17.40 -23.66 -19.73
CA VAL A 121 18.73 -23.08 -19.53
C VAL A 121 19.66 -24.05 -18.77
N ARG A 122 19.16 -24.73 -17.73
CA ARG A 122 19.93 -25.79 -17.05
C ARG A 122 20.24 -26.96 -18.00
N SER A 123 19.32 -27.38 -18.86
CA SER A 123 19.57 -28.44 -19.84
C SER A 123 20.68 -28.04 -20.82
N ALA A 124 20.60 -26.82 -21.38
CA ALA A 124 21.63 -26.26 -22.26
C ALA A 124 23.00 -26.20 -21.58
N LYS A 125 23.07 -25.71 -20.33
CA LYS A 125 24.29 -25.71 -19.49
C LYS A 125 24.92 -27.10 -19.37
N HIS A 126 24.13 -28.14 -19.08
CA HIS A 126 24.63 -29.52 -18.98
C HIS A 126 25.08 -30.08 -20.34
N GLY A 127 24.43 -29.67 -21.44
CA GLY A 127 24.85 -29.99 -22.81
C GLY A 127 26.21 -29.37 -23.16
N LEU A 128 26.38 -28.08 -22.90
CA LEU A 128 27.64 -27.36 -23.14
C LEU A 128 28.78 -27.90 -22.27
N LEU A 129 28.56 -28.15 -20.97
CA LEU A 129 29.55 -28.79 -20.10
C LEU A 129 30.01 -30.16 -20.64
N ARG A 130 29.10 -30.92 -21.27
CA ARG A 130 29.43 -32.20 -21.92
C ARG A 130 30.28 -31.98 -23.17
N LEU A 131 29.99 -30.95 -23.98
CA LEU A 131 30.79 -30.56 -25.14
C LEU A 131 32.20 -30.11 -24.73
N VAL A 132 32.34 -29.19 -23.77
CA VAL A 132 33.65 -28.77 -23.20
C VAL A 132 34.45 -29.98 -22.73
N LYS A 133 33.82 -30.91 -22.00
CA LYS A 133 34.48 -32.14 -21.55
C LYS A 133 34.94 -33.02 -22.72
N ASN A 134 34.15 -33.13 -23.78
CA ASN A 134 34.52 -33.88 -24.99
C ASN A 134 35.73 -33.25 -25.70
N PHE A 135 35.79 -31.92 -25.83
CA PHE A 135 36.97 -31.22 -26.37
C PHE A 135 38.20 -31.46 -25.50
N ASN A 136 38.10 -31.28 -24.18
CA ASN A 136 39.22 -31.53 -23.27
C ASN A 136 39.72 -32.99 -23.33
N SER A 137 38.83 -33.99 -23.44
CA SER A 137 39.22 -35.40 -23.60
C SER A 137 39.87 -35.73 -24.95
N ARG A 138 39.60 -34.92 -25.99
CA ARG A 138 40.19 -35.07 -27.33
C ARG A 138 41.50 -34.28 -27.48
N MET A 139 41.63 -33.18 -26.75
CA MET A 139 42.75 -32.24 -26.79
C MET A 139 43.90 -32.66 -25.86
N TYR A 140 43.62 -33.32 -24.74
CA TYR A 140 44.65 -33.66 -23.75
C TYR A 140 45.30 -35.03 -23.98
N ARG A 141 46.31 -35.03 -24.85
CA ARG A 141 47.54 -35.82 -24.65
C ARG A 141 48.61 -35.07 -23.82
N THR A 142 48.31 -33.85 -23.37
CA THR A 142 49.18 -32.98 -22.56
C THR A 142 48.36 -32.42 -21.40
N GLY A 143 48.71 -32.75 -20.15
CA GLY A 143 47.82 -32.44 -19.02
C GLY A 143 47.81 -30.97 -18.61
N SER A 144 46.60 -30.42 -18.42
CA SER A 144 46.33 -29.53 -17.28
C SER A 144 44.89 -29.73 -16.81
N SER A 145 44.73 -30.06 -15.53
CA SER A 145 43.44 -30.19 -14.87
C SER A 145 43.30 -29.05 -13.89
N ASP A 146 42.42 -28.08 -14.16
CA ASP A 146 41.81 -27.38 -13.03
C ASP A 146 40.37 -26.90 -13.26
N GLN A 147 39.64 -26.94 -12.15
CA GLN A 147 38.45 -26.17 -11.78
C GLN A 147 37.36 -25.85 -12.82
N LEU A 148 36.33 -26.69 -12.83
CA LEU A 148 34.94 -26.21 -12.87
C LEU A 148 34.08 -26.95 -11.82
N LYS A 149 34.20 -26.54 -10.55
CA LYS A 149 33.30 -27.03 -9.50
C LYS A 149 31.94 -26.35 -9.65
N CYS A 150 30.90 -27.13 -9.93
CA CYS A 150 29.53 -26.65 -9.99
C CYS A 150 29.04 -26.31 -8.57
N GLU A 151 29.19 -25.03 -8.19
CA GLU A 151 28.77 -24.55 -6.89
C GLU A 151 27.24 -24.56 -6.78
N LYS A 152 26.72 -25.28 -5.78
CA LYS A 152 25.30 -25.37 -5.47
C LYS A 152 24.84 -24.05 -4.82
N THR A 153 24.51 -23.07 -5.66
CA THR A 153 23.93 -21.79 -5.20
C THR A 153 22.61 -22.05 -4.46
N LYS A 154 22.54 -21.56 -3.21
CA LYS A 154 21.36 -21.65 -2.35
C LYS A 154 20.15 -20.95 -3.01
N PRO A 155 18.91 -21.40 -2.76
CA PRO A 155 17.73 -20.69 -3.24
C PRO A 155 17.56 -19.39 -2.44
N LEU A 156 18.05 -18.28 -2.98
CA LEU A 156 17.62 -16.95 -2.59
C LEU A 156 16.44 -16.55 -3.46
N ASN A 157 15.46 -15.88 -2.84
CA ASN A 157 14.22 -15.48 -3.47
C ASN A 157 14.46 -14.64 -4.74
N GLU A 158 13.47 -14.69 -5.64
CA GLU A 158 13.45 -14.15 -7.02
C GLU A 158 14.01 -15.12 -8.09
N GLU A 159 13.10 -15.93 -8.63
CA GLU A 159 13.35 -16.84 -9.76
C GLU A 159 13.97 -16.13 -10.97
N LYS A 160 13.61 -14.86 -11.20
CA LYS A 160 14.17 -14.00 -12.26
C LYS A 160 15.68 -13.75 -12.05
N ALA A 161 16.14 -13.59 -10.81
CA ALA A 161 17.56 -13.45 -10.49
C ALA A 161 18.32 -14.77 -10.70
N VAL A 162 17.75 -15.89 -10.25
CA VAL A 162 18.31 -17.24 -10.47
C VAL A 162 18.43 -17.57 -11.96
N PHE A 163 17.41 -17.21 -12.76
CA PHE A 163 17.42 -17.36 -14.21
C PHE A 163 18.52 -16.53 -14.88
N SER A 164 18.68 -15.26 -14.50
CA SER A 164 19.74 -14.40 -15.02
C SER A 164 21.15 -14.94 -14.74
N VAL A 165 21.39 -15.47 -13.53
CA VAL A 165 22.68 -16.04 -13.14
C VAL A 165 23.00 -17.32 -13.94
N GLU A 166 22.03 -18.22 -14.14
CA GLU A 166 22.25 -19.42 -14.94
C GLU A 166 22.39 -19.13 -16.43
N LEU A 167 21.69 -18.11 -16.96
CA LEU A 167 21.85 -17.67 -18.35
C LEU A 167 23.25 -17.11 -18.63
N LYS A 168 23.81 -16.32 -17.70
CA LYS A 168 25.21 -15.84 -17.79
C LYS A 168 26.21 -17.00 -17.85
N LYS A 169 26.04 -18.01 -16.99
CA LYS A 169 26.88 -19.23 -16.99
C LYS A 169 26.75 -20.04 -18.27
N VAL A 170 25.57 -20.05 -18.92
CA VAL A 170 25.41 -20.64 -20.26
C VAL A 170 26.19 -19.84 -21.30
N LEU A 171 26.11 -18.52 -21.30
CA LEU A 171 26.86 -17.67 -22.25
C LEU A 171 28.37 -17.84 -22.11
N GLU A 172 28.90 -17.84 -20.89
CA GLU A 172 30.31 -18.13 -20.59
C GLU A 172 30.75 -19.51 -21.14
N LEU A 173 29.90 -20.53 -21.02
CA LEU A 173 30.16 -21.86 -21.55
C LEU A 173 30.04 -21.95 -23.08
N VAL A 174 29.17 -21.16 -23.73
CA VAL A 174 29.12 -21.07 -25.20
C VAL A 174 30.44 -20.52 -25.72
N ASN A 175 30.90 -19.37 -25.19
CA ASN A 175 32.16 -18.74 -25.60
C ASN A 175 33.35 -19.71 -25.44
N LEU A 176 33.40 -20.46 -24.34
CA LEU A 176 34.44 -21.48 -24.10
C LEU A 176 34.36 -22.67 -25.08
N VAL A 177 33.15 -23.08 -25.50
CA VAL A 177 32.98 -24.11 -26.54
C VAL A 177 33.42 -23.59 -27.90
N GLU A 178 33.11 -22.33 -28.24
CA GLU A 178 33.53 -21.70 -29.51
C GLU A 178 35.05 -21.56 -29.60
N GLU A 179 35.71 -21.12 -28.53
CA GLU A 179 37.18 -21.07 -28.42
C GLU A 179 37.80 -22.46 -28.65
N LYS A 180 37.33 -23.48 -27.92
CA LYS A 180 37.81 -24.87 -28.02
C LYS A 180 37.52 -25.50 -29.39
N TRP A 181 36.42 -25.10 -30.05
CA TRP A 181 36.12 -25.51 -31.41
C TRP A 181 37.10 -24.87 -32.42
N GLY A 182 37.38 -23.58 -32.27
CA GLY A 182 38.34 -22.86 -33.11
C GLY A 182 39.75 -23.45 -33.04
N GLU A 183 40.24 -23.76 -31.84
CA GLU A 183 41.51 -24.47 -31.62
C GLU A 183 41.53 -25.83 -32.35
N TYR A 184 40.47 -26.63 -32.20
CA TYR A 184 40.35 -27.94 -32.85
C TYR A 184 40.31 -27.83 -34.38
N GLU A 185 39.58 -26.85 -34.93
CA GLU A 185 39.52 -26.62 -36.37
C GLU A 185 40.89 -26.17 -36.92
N GLU A 186 41.62 -25.31 -36.19
CA GLU A 186 42.96 -24.88 -36.59
C GLU A 186 43.98 -26.03 -36.54
N MET A 187 43.91 -26.89 -35.51
CA MET A 187 44.70 -28.14 -35.46
C MET A 187 44.38 -29.04 -36.66
N ARG A 188 43.10 -29.27 -36.97
CA ARG A 188 42.66 -30.06 -38.14
C ARG A 188 43.20 -29.48 -39.45
N ARG A 189 43.24 -28.14 -39.55
CA ARG A 189 43.75 -27.39 -40.72
C ARG A 189 45.29 -27.40 -40.80
N LYS A 190 46.01 -27.59 -39.68
CA LYS A 190 47.46 -27.85 -39.65
C LYS A 190 47.74 -29.28 -40.11
N GLU A 191 47.11 -30.29 -39.50
CA GLU A 191 47.22 -31.70 -39.90
C GLU A 191 46.93 -31.91 -41.40
N LYS A 192 45.87 -31.29 -41.93
CA LYS A 192 45.51 -31.39 -43.36
C LYS A 192 46.62 -30.85 -44.28
N ARG A 193 47.20 -29.70 -43.94
CA ARG A 193 48.30 -29.10 -44.73
C ARG A 193 49.58 -29.92 -44.65
N GLU A 194 49.88 -30.50 -43.49
CA GLU A 194 51.02 -31.40 -43.31
C GLU A 194 50.87 -32.67 -44.16
N LEU A 195 49.67 -33.26 -44.20
CA LEU A 195 49.36 -34.39 -45.09
C LEU A 195 49.38 -33.99 -46.57
N GLU A 196 48.84 -32.84 -46.95
CA GLU A 196 48.89 -32.32 -48.32
C GLU A 196 50.34 -32.09 -48.79
N ASN A 197 51.18 -31.48 -47.95
CA ASN A 197 52.61 -31.32 -48.21
C ASN A 197 53.34 -32.67 -48.32
N SER A 198 52.98 -33.64 -47.47
CA SER A 198 53.58 -34.98 -47.50
C SER A 198 53.21 -35.73 -48.79
N VAL A 199 51.96 -35.60 -49.24
CA VAL A 199 51.50 -36.17 -50.52
C VAL A 199 52.15 -35.46 -51.71
N ALA A 200 52.35 -34.15 -51.65
CA ALA A 200 53.09 -33.41 -52.68
C ALA A 200 54.56 -33.88 -52.78
N SER A 201 55.26 -34.01 -51.65
CA SER A 201 56.63 -34.55 -51.60
C SER A 201 56.72 -35.96 -52.18
N LEU A 202 55.78 -36.85 -51.80
CA LEU A 202 55.73 -38.22 -52.35
C LEU A 202 55.37 -38.24 -53.85
N ALA A 203 54.63 -37.25 -54.35
CA ALA A 203 54.35 -37.13 -55.78
C ALA A 203 55.57 -36.63 -56.57
N GLU A 204 56.35 -35.71 -56.01
CA GLU A 204 57.63 -35.24 -56.56
C GLU A 204 58.66 -36.38 -56.59
N GLU A 205 58.86 -37.10 -55.49
CA GLU A 205 59.75 -38.27 -55.42
C GLU A 205 59.34 -39.37 -56.43
N ASN A 206 58.05 -39.64 -56.61
CA ASN A 206 57.58 -40.55 -57.67
C ASN A 206 57.85 -40.02 -59.08
N GLY A 207 57.79 -38.70 -59.28
CA GLY A 207 58.20 -38.04 -60.53
C GLY A 207 59.68 -38.23 -60.82
N ASP A 208 60.53 -38.03 -59.82
CA ASP A 208 61.98 -38.22 -59.90
C ASP A 208 62.34 -39.68 -60.18
N ILE A 209 61.73 -40.64 -59.46
CA ILE A 209 61.90 -42.09 -59.71
C ILE A 209 61.48 -42.44 -61.14
N ASN A 210 60.36 -41.90 -61.63
CA ASN A 210 59.91 -42.14 -63.01
C ASN A 210 60.87 -41.50 -64.05
N SER A 211 61.46 -40.35 -63.74
CA SER A 211 62.51 -39.73 -64.57
C SER A 211 63.77 -40.59 -64.62
N LEU A 212 64.22 -41.13 -63.48
CA LEU A 212 65.37 -42.04 -63.37
C LEU A 212 65.11 -43.36 -64.11
N LEU A 213 63.90 -43.92 -64.01
CA LEU A 213 63.50 -45.10 -64.78
C LEU A 213 63.52 -44.82 -66.29
N ARG A 214 63.06 -43.65 -66.73
CA ARG A 214 63.13 -43.24 -68.15
C ARG A 214 64.58 -43.07 -68.62
N ILE A 215 65.45 -42.47 -67.81
CA ILE A 215 66.90 -42.35 -68.10
C ILE A 215 67.52 -43.75 -68.19
N ALA A 216 67.29 -44.62 -67.20
CA ALA A 216 67.82 -45.98 -67.19
C ALA A 216 67.33 -46.82 -68.38
N LEU A 217 66.08 -46.63 -68.83
CA LEU A 217 65.56 -47.26 -70.06
C LEU A 217 66.28 -46.75 -71.32
N VAL A 218 66.52 -45.44 -71.43
CA VAL A 218 67.26 -44.83 -72.56
C VAL A 218 68.72 -45.27 -72.55
N GLU A 219 69.38 -45.33 -71.39
CA GLU A 219 70.75 -45.85 -71.24
C GLU A 219 70.81 -47.34 -71.56
N LYS A 220 69.83 -48.14 -71.12
CA LYS A 220 69.70 -49.56 -71.50
C LYS A 220 69.57 -49.70 -73.01
N GLU A 221 68.70 -48.93 -73.67
CA GLU A 221 68.60 -48.92 -75.13
C GLU A 221 69.90 -48.49 -75.82
N ALA A 222 70.62 -47.49 -75.28
CA ALA A 222 71.90 -47.05 -75.80
C ALA A 222 72.99 -48.12 -75.65
N ALA A 223 72.99 -48.85 -74.53
CA ALA A 223 73.85 -49.99 -74.27
C ALA A 223 73.50 -51.19 -75.16
N GLU A 224 72.20 -51.47 -75.40
CA GLU A 224 71.77 -52.48 -76.38
C GLU A 224 72.16 -52.08 -77.81
N LYS A 225 72.07 -50.79 -78.17
CA LYS A 225 72.50 -50.25 -79.46
C LYS A 225 74.04 -50.32 -79.61
N SER A 226 74.82 -50.07 -78.56
CA SER A 226 76.30 -50.20 -78.59
C SER A 226 76.75 -51.67 -78.59
N LEU A 227 76.07 -52.55 -77.84
CA LEU A 227 76.23 -54.00 -77.91
C LEU A 227 75.89 -54.53 -79.31
N ASN A 228 74.85 -53.99 -79.96
CA ASN A 228 74.51 -54.31 -81.35
C ASN A 228 75.48 -53.68 -82.38
N ARG A 229 76.33 -52.72 -82.01
CA ARG A 229 77.49 -52.26 -82.82
C ARG A 229 78.74 -53.12 -82.60
N LEU A 230 78.92 -53.70 -81.40
CA LEU A 230 79.90 -54.76 -81.12
C LEU A 230 79.48 -56.14 -81.66
N ARG A 231 78.22 -56.28 -82.08
CA ARG A 231 77.64 -57.44 -82.79
C ARG A 231 78.09 -57.50 -84.27
N GLY A 232 79.36 -57.19 -84.53
CA GLY A 232 80.02 -57.45 -85.81
C GLY A 232 80.70 -58.82 -85.90
N ASN A 233 81.07 -59.43 -84.76
CA ASN A 233 81.95 -60.62 -84.73
C ASN A 233 81.73 -61.56 -83.52
N THR A 234 80.50 -61.70 -82.98
CA THR A 234 80.27 -62.45 -81.71
C THR A 234 79.03 -63.36 -81.66
N GLU A 235 78.45 -63.75 -82.81
CA GLU A 235 77.23 -64.59 -82.81
C GLU A 235 77.40 -65.95 -82.11
N GLN A 236 78.58 -66.58 -82.23
CA GLN A 236 78.87 -67.86 -81.57
C GLN A 236 78.92 -67.79 -80.03
N LYS A 237 79.18 -66.61 -79.43
CA LYS A 237 79.17 -66.45 -77.96
C LYS A 237 77.78 -66.10 -77.40
N ARG A 238 76.87 -65.55 -78.20
CA ARG A 238 75.48 -65.27 -77.77
C ARG A 238 74.69 -66.54 -77.49
N ALA A 239 74.86 -67.60 -78.29
CA ALA A 239 74.15 -68.88 -78.08
C ALA A 239 74.43 -69.51 -76.70
N ALA A 240 75.68 -69.46 -76.25
CA ALA A 240 76.07 -70.02 -74.94
C ALA A 240 75.55 -69.18 -73.76
N ILE A 241 75.56 -67.85 -73.86
CA ILE A 241 75.14 -66.96 -72.77
C ILE A 241 73.61 -66.92 -72.65
N LEU A 242 72.87 -66.98 -73.77
CA LEU A 242 71.40 -67.07 -73.74
C LEU A 242 70.92 -68.37 -73.08
N GLN A 243 71.55 -69.52 -73.34
CA GLN A 243 71.22 -70.78 -72.64
C GLN A 243 71.50 -70.73 -71.12
N ILE A 244 72.47 -69.93 -70.67
CA ILE A 244 72.74 -69.72 -69.24
C ILE A 244 71.70 -68.79 -68.61
N ALA A 245 71.26 -67.74 -69.33
CA ALA A 245 70.20 -66.85 -68.88
C ALA A 245 68.82 -67.54 -68.82
N GLU A 246 68.47 -68.35 -69.83
CA GLU A 246 67.21 -69.12 -69.86
C GLU A 246 67.09 -70.11 -68.69
N ARG A 247 68.22 -70.69 -68.22
CA ARG A 247 68.23 -71.54 -67.02
C ARG A 247 68.29 -70.78 -65.70
N GLY A 248 68.74 -69.53 -65.69
CA GLY A 248 68.77 -68.68 -64.50
C GLY A 248 67.40 -68.08 -64.15
N LEU A 249 66.61 -67.69 -65.15
CA LEU A 249 65.36 -66.96 -64.95
C LEU A 249 64.15 -67.84 -64.60
N GLN A 250 64.27 -69.17 -64.72
CA GLN A 250 63.21 -70.12 -64.35
C GLN A 250 63.07 -70.38 -62.84
N LYS A 251 63.89 -69.74 -61.99
CA LYS A 251 63.98 -70.05 -60.55
C LYS A 251 63.65 -68.89 -59.59
N VAL A 252 63.21 -67.74 -60.11
CA VAL A 252 62.68 -66.64 -59.31
C VAL A 252 61.35 -66.21 -59.91
N GLY A 253 60.25 -66.65 -59.30
CA GLY A 253 58.91 -66.40 -59.81
C GLY A 253 58.48 -64.95 -59.65
N PHE A 254 58.35 -64.23 -60.77
CA PHE A 254 57.47 -63.06 -60.87
C PHE A 254 56.35 -63.40 -61.86
N GLY A 255 55.20 -63.81 -61.31
CA GLY A 255 54.00 -64.02 -62.10
C GLY A 255 53.38 -62.69 -62.49
N PHE A 256 53.44 -62.34 -63.77
CA PHE A 256 52.58 -61.31 -64.35
C PHE A 256 51.49 -61.98 -65.18
N GLY A 257 50.36 -62.26 -64.52
CA GLY A 257 49.22 -62.88 -65.15
C GLY A 257 48.55 -61.93 -66.14
N PHE A 258 48.76 -62.16 -67.43
CA PHE A 258 47.84 -61.67 -68.46
C PHE A 258 46.47 -62.32 -68.22
N MET A 259 45.43 -61.52 -67.99
CA MET A 259 44.05 -61.97 -68.01
C MET A 259 43.30 -61.29 -69.16
N MET A 260 42.38 -62.05 -69.76
CA MET A 260 42.01 -61.96 -71.16
C MET A 260 40.70 -61.18 -71.38
N GLY A 261 40.56 -60.51 -72.54
CA GLY A 261 39.35 -59.77 -72.90
C GLY A 261 39.23 -59.47 -74.40
N SER A 262 38.65 -60.41 -75.15
CA SER A 262 37.88 -60.31 -76.42
C SER A 262 38.11 -59.06 -77.32
N ALA A 263 38.58 -59.17 -78.58
CA ALA A 263 37.84 -59.63 -79.78
C ALA A 263 36.50 -58.88 -80.00
N THR A 264 36.15 -58.32 -81.18
CA THR A 264 36.26 -58.87 -82.57
C THR A 264 36.25 -57.83 -83.73
N SER A 265 36.83 -58.24 -84.88
CA SER A 265 36.42 -57.99 -86.29
C SER A 265 36.19 -56.58 -86.91
N GLU A 266 37.12 -56.21 -87.80
CA GLU A 266 36.95 -55.87 -89.24
C GLU A 266 35.65 -55.25 -89.82
N ALA A 267 35.84 -54.10 -90.50
CA ALA A 267 35.34 -53.73 -91.84
C ALA A 267 36.18 -52.49 -92.28
N SER A 268 36.99 -52.54 -93.36
CA SER A 268 36.66 -52.16 -94.76
C SER A 268 36.01 -50.77 -94.89
N SER A 269 36.33 -49.91 -95.85
CA SER A 269 36.77 -50.11 -97.25
C SER A 269 37.33 -48.77 -97.79
N ASP A 270 38.46 -48.82 -98.52
CA ASP A 270 38.75 -48.16 -99.83
C ASP A 270 38.51 -46.63 -100.05
N ASN A 271 39.17 -45.88 -100.95
CA ASN A 271 40.38 -45.97 -101.79
C ASN A 271 40.61 -44.54 -102.42
N LEU A 272 41.56 -44.20 -103.32
CA LEU A 272 42.53 -44.90 -104.17
C LEU A 272 43.73 -43.94 -104.48
N ASP A 273 44.86 -44.48 -104.95
CA ASP A 273 45.78 -44.06 -106.07
C ASP A 273 45.74 -42.64 -106.71
N SER A 274 46.81 -42.13 -107.35
CA SER A 274 48.18 -42.64 -107.58
C SER A 274 49.20 -41.54 -107.99
N ASP A 275 50.47 -41.86 -107.69
CA ASP A 275 51.72 -41.60 -108.42
C ASP A 275 51.69 -40.82 -109.76
N THR A 276 52.54 -39.79 -109.90
CA THR A 276 53.74 -39.82 -110.80
C THR A 276 54.50 -38.49 -110.83
N SER A 277 55.83 -38.58 -110.98
CA SER A 277 56.73 -37.42 -111.12
C SER A 277 56.93 -36.99 -112.57
N VAL A 278 56.86 -35.69 -112.87
CA VAL A 278 57.45 -35.08 -114.08
C VAL A 278 58.05 -33.71 -113.72
N LYS A 279 59.27 -33.42 -114.20
CA LYS A 279 59.88 -32.08 -114.17
C LYS A 279 59.34 -31.22 -115.32
N SER A 280 58.99 -29.96 -115.07
CA SER A 280 59.28 -28.82 -115.97
C SER A 280 58.69 -27.52 -115.41
N ASP A 281 59.59 -26.60 -115.06
CA ASP A 281 59.53 -25.13 -115.11
C ASP A 281 58.18 -24.36 -115.12
N ASN A 282 58.17 -23.30 -114.29
CA ASN A 282 57.51 -22.01 -114.49
C ASN A 282 55.99 -21.86 -114.22
N ASP A 283 55.60 -21.73 -112.94
CA ASP A 283 54.65 -20.69 -112.44
C ASP A 283 54.46 -20.70 -110.90
N GLU A 284 55.47 -20.25 -110.13
CA GLU A 284 55.40 -20.23 -108.66
C GLU A 284 54.44 -19.15 -108.10
N CYS A 285 54.17 -18.07 -108.85
CA CYS A 285 53.49 -16.87 -108.36
C CYS A 285 51.98 -17.05 -108.06
N GLN A 286 51.31 -18.09 -108.59
CA GLN A 286 49.87 -18.31 -108.39
C GLN A 286 49.54 -19.20 -107.18
N ILE A 287 50.40 -20.17 -106.86
CA ILE A 287 50.14 -21.16 -105.80
C ILE A 287 50.39 -20.55 -104.41
N GLU A 288 51.41 -19.69 -104.29
CA GLU A 288 51.63 -18.89 -103.08
C GLU A 288 50.46 -17.93 -102.81
N ALA A 289 49.93 -17.27 -103.83
CA ALA A 289 48.80 -16.35 -103.70
C ALA A 289 47.53 -17.03 -103.16
N VAL A 290 47.22 -18.26 -103.61
CA VAL A 290 46.08 -19.05 -103.10
C VAL A 290 46.31 -19.55 -101.67
N SER A 291 47.55 -19.91 -101.33
CA SER A 291 47.94 -20.34 -99.98
C SER A 291 47.92 -19.17 -98.98
N LEU A 292 48.34 -17.98 -99.43
CA LEU A 292 48.26 -16.75 -98.66
C LEU A 292 46.80 -16.28 -98.51
N ALA A 293 45.97 -16.43 -99.54
CA ALA A 293 44.54 -16.15 -99.46
C ALA A 293 43.82 -17.03 -98.43
N SER A 294 44.10 -18.34 -98.38
CA SER A 294 43.47 -19.26 -97.41
C SER A 294 43.97 -19.05 -95.97
N THR A 295 45.23 -18.67 -95.77
CA THR A 295 45.73 -18.25 -94.44
C THR A 295 45.11 -16.92 -93.99
N VAL A 296 44.95 -15.94 -94.88
CA VAL A 296 44.19 -14.71 -94.60
C VAL A 296 42.71 -15.00 -94.34
N GLU A 297 42.08 -15.95 -95.04
CA GLU A 297 40.69 -16.34 -94.80
C GLU A 297 40.50 -17.01 -93.44
N THR A 298 41.41 -17.90 -93.03
CA THR A 298 41.36 -18.54 -91.71
C THR A 298 41.64 -17.54 -90.58
N ILE A 299 42.60 -16.63 -90.75
CA ILE A 299 42.86 -15.54 -89.80
C ILE A 299 41.65 -14.61 -89.69
N THR A 300 41.04 -14.18 -90.81
CA THR A 300 39.86 -13.30 -90.76
C THR A 300 38.62 -14.00 -90.20
N LYS A 301 38.43 -15.30 -90.42
CA LYS A 301 37.41 -16.11 -89.73
C LYS A 301 37.66 -16.15 -88.21
N LYS A 302 38.90 -16.39 -87.78
CA LYS A 302 39.28 -16.38 -86.36
C LYS A 302 39.05 -15.01 -85.71
N LEU A 303 39.51 -13.93 -86.33
CA LEU A 303 39.29 -12.56 -85.85
C LEU A 303 37.80 -12.19 -85.79
N ARG A 304 36.97 -12.65 -86.74
CA ARG A 304 35.51 -12.45 -86.67
C ARG A 304 34.89 -13.17 -85.47
N LEU A 305 35.31 -14.41 -85.19
CA LEU A 305 34.85 -15.13 -84.00
C LEU A 305 35.26 -14.41 -82.72
N GLU A 306 36.52 -13.98 -82.61
CA GLU A 306 37.04 -13.21 -81.47
C GLU A 306 36.26 -11.89 -81.28
N ILE A 307 35.98 -11.15 -82.36
CA ILE A 307 35.14 -9.93 -82.31
C ILE A 307 33.74 -10.24 -81.76
N THR A 308 33.08 -11.30 -82.24
CA THR A 308 31.74 -11.66 -81.74
C THR A 308 31.76 -12.16 -80.29
N GLN A 309 32.84 -12.80 -79.85
CA GLN A 309 33.03 -13.21 -78.46
C GLN A 309 33.28 -12.01 -77.55
N LEU A 310 34.12 -11.05 -77.97
CA LEU A 310 34.35 -9.81 -77.24
C LEU A 310 33.08 -8.98 -77.13
N GLN A 311 32.30 -8.84 -78.22
CA GLN A 311 30.99 -8.19 -78.20
C GLN A 311 30.03 -8.84 -77.21
N ARG A 312 29.97 -10.19 -77.17
CA ARG A 312 29.14 -10.92 -76.20
C ARG A 312 29.60 -10.65 -74.76
N SER A 313 30.90 -10.73 -74.48
CA SER A 313 31.45 -10.43 -73.14
C SER A 313 31.24 -8.98 -72.70
N LEU A 314 31.24 -8.03 -73.63
CA LEU A 314 30.93 -6.62 -73.36
C LEU A 314 29.46 -6.45 -72.99
N GLU A 315 28.55 -7.13 -73.66
CA GLU A 315 27.12 -7.05 -73.38
C GLU A 315 26.73 -7.82 -72.10
N GLU A 316 27.37 -8.95 -71.84
CA GLU A 316 27.32 -9.65 -70.54
C GLU A 316 27.83 -8.73 -69.41
N SER A 317 28.95 -8.03 -69.60
CA SER A 317 29.46 -7.06 -68.62
C SER A 317 28.52 -5.86 -68.41
N ARG A 318 27.90 -5.35 -69.47
CA ARG A 318 26.90 -4.25 -69.39
C ARG A 318 25.63 -4.68 -68.67
N SER A 319 25.08 -5.86 -68.98
CA SER A 319 23.91 -6.38 -68.29
C SER A 319 24.21 -6.68 -66.80
N GLY A 320 25.41 -7.19 -66.50
CA GLY A 320 25.93 -7.32 -65.13
C GLY A 320 26.00 -5.97 -64.40
N MET A 321 26.59 -4.95 -65.02
CA MET A 321 26.65 -3.58 -64.47
C MET A 321 25.25 -3.00 -64.22
N GLY A 322 24.32 -3.16 -65.17
CA GLY A 322 22.92 -2.73 -65.00
C GLY A 322 22.22 -3.43 -63.84
N SER A 323 22.48 -4.73 -63.64
CA SER A 323 21.93 -5.47 -62.49
C SER A 323 22.49 -4.98 -61.15
N LEU A 324 23.79 -4.66 -61.09
CA LEU A 324 24.44 -4.09 -59.92
C LEU A 324 23.95 -2.67 -59.63
N GLN A 325 23.72 -1.85 -60.65
CA GLN A 325 23.13 -0.51 -60.48
C GLN A 325 21.74 -0.61 -59.85
N ILE A 326 20.86 -1.49 -60.36
CA ILE A 326 19.51 -1.69 -59.79
C ILE A 326 19.57 -2.19 -58.33
N LEU A 327 20.56 -3.02 -57.97
CA LEU A 327 20.76 -3.44 -56.58
C LEU A 327 21.29 -2.29 -55.70
N SER A 328 22.19 -1.47 -56.22
CA SER A 328 22.71 -0.27 -55.55
C SER A 328 21.60 0.76 -55.30
N ASP A 329 20.76 1.03 -56.29
CA ASP A 329 19.62 1.94 -56.19
C ASP A 329 18.59 1.44 -55.16
N LYS A 330 18.30 0.13 -55.14
CA LYS A 330 17.44 -0.50 -54.12
C LYS A 330 18.05 -0.44 -52.72
N GLN A 331 19.38 -0.53 -52.59
CA GLN A 331 20.06 -0.35 -51.31
C GLN A 331 20.02 1.11 -50.86
N SER A 332 20.27 2.07 -51.74
CA SER A 332 20.23 3.50 -51.42
C SER A 332 18.84 3.97 -51.02
N GLN A 333 17.79 3.49 -51.70
CA GLN A 333 16.39 3.74 -51.31
C GLN A 333 16.11 3.22 -49.89
N LYS A 334 16.45 1.96 -49.59
CA LYS A 334 16.25 1.39 -48.25
C LYS A 334 17.03 2.11 -47.16
N LEU A 335 18.24 2.61 -47.48
CA LEU A 335 19.01 3.43 -46.55
C LEU A 335 18.34 4.79 -46.31
N ALA A 336 17.74 5.40 -47.32
CA ALA A 336 16.97 6.65 -47.18
C ALA A 336 15.67 6.44 -46.37
N GLU A 337 14.94 5.35 -46.62
CA GLU A 337 13.74 4.97 -45.85
C GLU A 337 14.09 4.71 -44.37
N ASN A 338 15.13 3.93 -44.10
CA ASN A 338 15.63 3.69 -42.73
C ASN A 338 16.10 4.97 -42.05
N MET A 339 16.73 5.90 -42.79
CA MET A 339 17.17 7.20 -42.25
C MET A 339 15.99 8.08 -41.80
N ILE A 340 14.86 8.03 -42.51
CA ILE A 340 13.64 8.74 -42.10
C ILE A 340 13.04 8.06 -40.86
N TYR A 341 12.92 6.74 -40.89
CA TYR A 341 12.38 5.97 -39.76
C TYR A 341 13.19 6.15 -38.46
N ILE A 342 14.52 6.22 -38.53
CA ILE A 342 15.38 6.52 -37.37
C ILE A 342 15.04 7.90 -36.79
N LYS A 343 14.88 8.93 -37.62
CA LYS A 343 14.52 10.28 -37.16
C LYS A 343 13.13 10.33 -36.52
N GLU A 344 12.15 9.61 -37.08
CA GLU A 344 10.82 9.48 -36.46
C GLU A 344 10.87 8.81 -35.08
N LEU A 345 11.79 7.87 -34.87
CA LEU A 345 12.04 7.27 -33.56
C LEU A 345 12.75 8.25 -32.61
N GLU A 346 13.78 8.97 -33.07
CA GLU A 346 14.48 10.01 -32.29
C GLU A 346 13.54 11.13 -31.83
N ASP A 347 12.69 11.64 -32.72
CA ASP A 347 11.66 12.65 -32.39
C ASP A 347 10.65 12.10 -31.38
N ARG A 348 10.25 10.83 -31.51
CA ARG A 348 9.34 10.17 -30.57
C ARG A 348 10.00 9.96 -29.20
N GLU A 349 11.28 9.60 -29.15
CA GLU A 349 12.07 9.46 -27.93
C GLU A 349 12.21 10.81 -27.20
N MET A 350 12.53 11.88 -27.93
CA MET A 350 12.57 13.25 -27.40
C MET A 350 11.21 13.67 -26.82
N MET A 351 10.12 13.46 -27.56
CA MET A 351 8.76 13.79 -27.10
C MET A 351 8.30 12.96 -25.89
N LEU A 352 8.76 11.72 -25.76
CA LEU A 352 8.49 10.89 -24.58
C LEU A 352 9.35 11.33 -23.38
N THR A 353 10.61 11.68 -23.62
CA THR A 353 11.54 12.19 -22.58
C THR A 353 10.99 13.47 -21.96
N GLN A 354 10.60 14.45 -22.78
CA GLN A 354 9.99 15.70 -22.30
C GLN A 354 8.71 15.47 -21.48
N LYS A 355 7.87 14.48 -21.87
CA LYS A 355 6.68 14.11 -21.10
C LYS A 355 7.02 13.45 -19.76
N VAL A 356 8.04 12.60 -19.72
CA VAL A 356 8.53 12.00 -18.47
C VAL A 356 9.12 13.08 -17.56
N GLU A 357 9.89 14.03 -18.09
CA GLU A 357 10.42 15.17 -17.33
C GLU A 357 9.30 16.03 -16.74
N ALA A 358 8.26 16.36 -17.52
CA ALA A 358 7.10 17.10 -17.04
C ALA A 358 6.38 16.36 -15.90
N LEU A 359 6.09 15.05 -16.07
CA LEU A 359 5.48 14.22 -15.03
C LEU A 359 6.37 14.09 -13.78
N VAL A 360 7.69 14.12 -13.93
CA VAL A 360 8.64 14.12 -12.79
C VAL A 360 8.60 15.45 -12.02
N VAL A 361 8.34 16.58 -12.69
CA VAL A 361 8.13 17.87 -12.02
C VAL A 361 6.78 17.88 -11.31
N GLU A 362 5.68 17.54 -11.99
CA GLU A 362 4.34 17.46 -11.39
C GLU A 362 4.30 16.55 -10.16
N ASN A 363 5.02 15.43 -10.19
CA ASN A 363 5.11 14.50 -9.06
C ASN A 363 5.90 15.10 -7.88
N LYS A 364 6.96 15.88 -8.13
CA LYS A 364 7.66 16.62 -7.06
C LYS A 364 6.76 17.66 -6.41
N ASP A 365 6.05 18.45 -7.21
CA ASP A 365 5.12 19.47 -6.72
C ASP A 365 4.02 18.82 -5.86
N ALA A 366 3.49 17.67 -6.28
CA ALA A 366 2.54 16.87 -5.52
C ALA A 366 3.14 16.32 -4.20
N TYR A 367 4.39 15.87 -4.18
CA TYR A 367 5.07 15.43 -2.95
C TYR A 367 5.31 16.59 -1.96
N GLU A 368 5.67 17.77 -2.45
CA GLU A 368 5.77 18.97 -1.62
C GLU A 368 4.42 19.33 -1.02
N GLU A 369 3.35 19.31 -1.82
CA GLU A 369 1.99 19.61 -1.36
C GLU A 369 1.52 18.59 -0.32
N ILE A 370 1.71 17.29 -0.54
CA ILE A 370 1.46 16.24 0.46
C ILE A 370 2.24 16.48 1.75
N SER A 371 3.44 17.06 1.67
CA SER A 371 4.25 17.40 2.85
C SER A 371 3.68 18.60 3.60
N ARG A 372 3.22 19.64 2.89
CA ARG A 372 2.51 20.79 3.50
C ARG A 372 1.23 20.37 4.20
N TRP A 373 0.39 19.54 3.57
CA TRP A 373 -0.82 19.00 4.18
C TRP A 373 -0.53 18.12 5.40
N ARG A 374 0.55 17.34 5.37
CA ARG A 374 1.01 16.56 6.55
C ARG A 374 1.37 17.48 7.71
N GLU A 375 2.19 18.50 7.48
CA GLU A 375 2.60 19.47 8.51
C GLU A 375 1.40 20.21 9.10
N ALA A 376 0.44 20.63 8.26
CA ALA A 376 -0.81 21.24 8.71
C ALA A 376 -1.62 20.30 9.61
N CYS A 377 -1.84 19.05 9.19
CA CYS A 377 -2.51 18.02 10.00
C CYS A 377 -1.79 17.74 11.33
N GLU A 378 -0.47 17.70 11.34
CA GLU A 378 0.33 17.50 12.56
C GLU A 378 0.17 18.68 13.54
N MET A 379 0.11 19.91 13.03
CA MET A 379 -0.16 21.12 13.82
C MET A 379 -1.59 21.16 14.37
N GLU A 380 -2.60 20.75 13.59
CA GLU A 380 -3.98 20.61 14.07
C GLU A 380 -4.10 19.54 15.16
N VAL A 381 -3.44 18.38 14.99
CA VAL A 381 -3.39 17.32 16.01
C VAL A 381 -2.66 17.81 17.28
N ALA A 382 -1.61 18.61 17.16
CA ALA A 382 -0.92 19.22 18.30
C ALA A 382 -1.81 20.23 19.04
N ALA A 383 -2.55 21.08 18.31
CA ALA A 383 -3.52 22.01 18.85
C ALA A 383 -4.69 21.28 19.55
N GLY A 384 -5.25 20.24 18.93
CA GLY A 384 -6.29 19.39 19.51
C GLY A 384 -5.83 18.70 20.80
N LYS A 385 -4.61 18.15 20.83
CA LYS A 385 -4.00 17.60 22.06
C LYS A 385 -3.82 18.65 23.16
N LYS A 386 -3.56 19.91 22.82
CA LYS A 386 -3.48 21.01 23.80
C LYS A 386 -4.87 21.35 24.36
N ALA A 387 -5.88 21.51 23.49
CA ALA A 387 -7.26 21.78 23.89
C ALA A 387 -7.83 20.67 24.79
N ILE A 388 -7.54 19.39 24.49
CA ILE A 388 -7.95 18.26 25.33
C ILE A 388 -7.37 18.39 26.76
N LYS A 389 -6.07 18.72 26.89
CA LYS A 389 -5.44 18.94 28.21
C LYS A 389 -6.08 20.10 28.98
N GLU A 390 -6.33 21.22 28.31
CA GLU A 390 -7.01 22.38 28.90
C GLU A 390 -8.44 22.01 29.37
N HIS A 391 -9.17 21.20 28.60
CA HIS A 391 -10.47 20.67 29.00
C HIS A 391 -10.37 19.67 30.17
N GLU A 392 -9.36 18.81 30.22
CA GLU A 392 -9.11 17.90 31.35
C GLU A 392 -8.81 18.68 32.64
N GLU A 393 -8.02 19.75 32.56
CA GLU A 393 -7.74 20.66 33.68
C GLU A 393 -9.03 21.33 34.19
N LEU A 394 -9.86 21.88 33.29
CA LEU A 394 -11.16 22.47 33.63
C LEU A 394 -12.10 21.44 34.27
N VAL A 395 -12.18 20.22 33.72
CA VAL A 395 -12.98 19.13 34.29
C VAL A 395 -12.49 18.75 35.70
N ASN A 396 -11.18 18.79 35.94
CA ASN A 396 -10.61 18.52 37.26
C ASN A 396 -10.93 19.64 38.27
N ILE A 397 -10.91 20.92 37.85
CA ILE A 397 -11.34 22.05 38.67
C ILE A 397 -12.83 21.91 39.02
N LEU A 398 -13.69 21.68 38.03
CA LEU A 398 -15.14 21.51 38.24
C LEU A 398 -15.47 20.31 39.15
N LYS A 399 -14.73 19.20 39.05
CA LYS A 399 -14.85 18.07 39.99
C LYS A 399 -14.50 18.47 41.43
N GLN A 400 -13.45 19.27 41.63
CA GLN A 400 -13.08 19.76 42.97
C GLN A 400 -14.14 20.73 43.53
N GLU A 401 -14.71 21.60 42.70
CA GLU A 401 -15.81 22.50 43.10
C GLU A 401 -17.10 21.73 43.42
N LEU A 402 -17.40 20.69 42.65
CA LEU A 402 -18.53 19.79 42.91
C LEU A 402 -18.35 19.04 44.23
N GLU A 403 -17.17 18.50 44.56
CA GLU A 403 -16.97 17.86 45.87
C GLU A 403 -16.92 18.87 47.04
N LYS A 404 -16.43 20.11 46.84
CA LYS A 404 -16.54 21.18 47.85
C LYS A 404 -18.01 21.53 48.15
N THR A 405 -18.83 21.73 47.12
CA THR A 405 -20.27 22.04 47.29
C THR A 405 -21.02 20.85 47.88
N ARG A 406 -20.69 19.62 47.48
CA ARG A 406 -21.24 18.38 48.06
C ARG A 406 -20.86 18.19 49.52
N ALA A 407 -19.63 18.55 49.92
CA ALA A 407 -19.21 18.55 51.33
C ALA A 407 -19.97 19.62 52.14
N ALA A 408 -20.12 20.83 51.60
CA ALA A 408 -20.91 21.90 52.23
C ALA A 408 -22.39 21.48 52.41
N LEU A 409 -22.99 20.83 51.41
CA LEU A 409 -24.34 20.28 51.46
C LEU A 409 -24.49 19.18 52.53
N ARG A 410 -23.51 18.27 52.67
CA ARG A 410 -23.50 17.27 53.75
C ARG A 410 -23.51 17.94 55.13
N ILE A 411 -22.74 19.02 55.30
CA ILE A 411 -22.66 19.79 56.56
C ILE A 411 -23.96 20.58 56.83
N SER A 412 -24.62 21.14 55.82
CA SER A 412 -25.92 21.80 56.02
C SER A 412 -27.03 20.79 56.33
N ASN A 413 -26.98 19.59 55.73
CA ASN A 413 -27.94 18.53 56.01
C ASN A 413 -27.79 17.97 57.44
N SER A 414 -26.57 17.73 57.92
CA SER A 414 -26.37 17.32 59.33
C SER A 414 -26.76 18.42 60.33
N LYS A 415 -26.57 19.70 59.98
CA LYS A 415 -27.09 20.83 60.76
C LYS A 415 -28.62 20.91 60.78
N LEU A 416 -29.31 20.48 59.72
CA LEU A 416 -30.77 20.36 59.71
C LEU A 416 -31.22 19.22 60.62
N GLN A 417 -30.63 18.03 60.49
CA GLN A 417 -30.92 16.88 61.37
C GLN A 417 -30.77 17.24 62.86
N LEU A 418 -29.68 17.91 63.25
CA LEU A 418 -29.49 18.39 64.62
C LEU A 418 -30.53 19.44 65.06
N LYS A 419 -31.07 20.24 64.14
CA LYS A 419 -32.18 21.17 64.45
C LYS A 419 -33.50 20.43 64.62
N ASP A 420 -33.76 19.41 63.80
CA ASP A 420 -34.96 18.59 63.90
C ASP A 420 -34.95 17.79 65.23
N GLU A 421 -33.80 17.26 65.63
CA GLU A 421 -33.58 16.64 66.96
C GLU A 421 -33.76 17.64 68.12
N LEU A 422 -33.27 18.88 67.98
CA LEU A 422 -33.49 19.95 68.96
C LEU A 422 -34.98 20.36 69.06
N VAL A 423 -35.70 20.41 67.95
CA VAL A 423 -37.15 20.68 67.94
C VAL A 423 -37.90 19.51 68.60
N ALA A 424 -37.57 18.26 68.26
CA ALA A 424 -38.19 17.09 68.85
C ALA A 424 -37.97 17.01 70.38
N THR A 425 -36.75 17.29 70.85
CA THR A 425 -36.45 17.34 72.29
C THR A 425 -37.10 18.53 73.01
N ALA A 426 -37.21 19.69 72.35
CA ALA A 426 -37.94 20.84 72.90
C ALA A 426 -39.45 20.58 73.00
N VAL A 427 -40.05 19.88 72.03
CA VAL A 427 -41.45 19.44 72.07
C VAL A 427 -41.66 18.44 73.22
N ALA A 428 -40.83 17.40 73.32
CA ALA A 428 -40.93 16.42 74.42
C ALA A 428 -40.75 17.07 75.82
N ALA A 429 -39.83 18.03 75.95
CA ALA A 429 -39.64 18.79 77.19
C ALA A 429 -40.86 19.67 77.52
N ARG A 430 -41.49 20.27 76.51
CA ARG A 430 -42.73 21.03 76.64
C ARG A 430 -43.90 20.13 77.07
N GLU A 431 -44.08 18.98 76.43
CA GLU A 431 -45.13 18.00 76.77
C GLU A 431 -44.99 17.49 78.21
N ALA A 432 -43.75 17.25 78.66
CA ALA A 432 -43.45 16.90 80.05
C ALA A 432 -43.78 18.04 81.04
N ALA A 433 -43.48 19.29 80.67
CA ALA A 433 -43.80 20.46 81.48
C ALA A 433 -45.31 20.72 81.55
N GLU A 434 -46.03 20.60 80.43
CA GLU A 434 -47.50 20.70 80.38
C GLU A 434 -48.17 19.59 81.20
N SER A 435 -47.66 18.36 81.13
CA SER A 435 -48.11 17.25 81.97
C SER A 435 -47.88 17.51 83.47
N SER A 436 -46.73 18.09 83.83
CA SER A 436 -46.42 18.48 85.21
C SER A 436 -47.34 19.61 85.72
N LEU A 437 -47.67 20.57 84.86
CA LEU A 437 -48.59 21.66 85.17
C LEU A 437 -50.03 21.14 85.35
N GLN A 438 -50.52 20.27 84.48
CA GLN A 438 -51.83 19.60 84.65
C GLN A 438 -51.91 18.79 85.96
N LEU A 439 -50.80 18.15 86.39
CA LEU A 439 -50.71 17.49 87.69
C LEU A 439 -50.68 18.47 88.88
N ALA A 440 -50.11 19.67 88.70
CA ALA A 440 -50.14 20.72 89.72
C ALA A 440 -51.55 21.34 89.85
N ASP A 441 -52.21 21.64 88.72
CA ASP A 441 -53.55 22.20 88.68
C ASP A 441 -54.60 21.23 89.26
N SER A 442 -54.54 19.96 88.89
CA SER A 442 -55.43 18.94 89.47
C SER A 442 -55.27 18.84 90.99
N ARG A 443 -54.03 18.79 91.51
CA ARG A 443 -53.75 18.86 92.96
C ARG A 443 -54.25 20.16 93.60
N ALA A 444 -54.08 21.31 92.95
CA ALA A 444 -54.55 22.59 93.46
C ALA A 444 -56.09 22.63 93.56
N THR A 445 -56.81 22.10 92.55
CA THR A 445 -58.27 21.98 92.61
C THR A 445 -58.74 20.99 93.68
N GLU A 446 -57.98 19.94 93.96
CA GLU A 446 -58.28 19.01 95.06
C GLU A 446 -58.07 19.68 96.43
N LEU A 447 -56.96 20.39 96.62
CA LEU A 447 -56.70 21.18 97.83
C LEU A 447 -57.74 22.29 98.04
N HIS A 448 -58.18 22.97 96.98
CA HIS A 448 -59.26 23.95 97.07
C HIS A 448 -60.58 23.31 97.55
N LYS A 449 -60.97 22.14 97.02
CA LYS A 449 -62.16 21.40 97.51
C LYS A 449 -62.02 21.00 98.99
N GLN A 450 -60.84 20.59 99.42
CA GLN A 450 -60.57 20.28 100.83
C GLN A 450 -60.68 21.54 101.71
N ILE A 451 -60.15 22.67 101.27
CA ILE A 451 -60.28 23.96 101.96
C ILE A 451 -61.74 24.42 101.99
N GLU A 452 -62.48 24.31 100.89
CA GLU A 452 -63.91 24.64 100.82
C GLU A 452 -64.73 23.81 101.81
N GLU A 453 -64.50 22.49 101.88
CA GLU A 453 -65.18 21.62 102.85
C GLU A 453 -64.78 21.93 104.29
N LEU A 454 -63.50 22.19 104.59
CA LEU A 454 -63.07 22.67 105.91
C LEU A 454 -63.69 24.02 106.26
N THR A 455 -63.85 24.92 105.28
CA THR A 455 -64.51 26.23 105.47
C THR A 455 -66.00 26.05 105.70
N ARG A 456 -66.65 25.11 105.00
CA ARG A 456 -68.05 24.71 105.21
C ARG A 456 -68.26 24.12 106.61
N GLN A 457 -67.34 23.29 107.07
CA GLN A 457 -67.31 22.76 108.44
C GLN A 457 -67.08 23.87 109.47
N LEU A 458 -66.17 24.82 109.22
CA LEU A 458 -65.99 26.00 110.08
C LEU A 458 -67.25 26.87 110.11
N GLU A 459 -67.94 27.09 108.99
CA GLU A 459 -69.21 27.79 108.94
C GLU A 459 -70.32 27.03 109.69
N GLU A 460 -70.38 25.71 109.60
CA GLU A 460 -71.35 24.91 110.36
C GLU A 460 -71.06 24.94 111.87
N VAL A 461 -69.79 24.88 112.26
CA VAL A 461 -69.34 25.08 113.65
C VAL A 461 -69.67 26.51 114.09
N GLU A 462 -69.42 27.54 113.30
CA GLU A 462 -69.74 28.93 113.64
C GLU A 462 -71.26 29.18 113.65
N LYS A 463 -72.05 28.50 112.82
CA LYS A 463 -73.52 28.55 112.88
C LYS A 463 -74.02 27.90 114.18
N ARG A 464 -73.48 26.74 114.57
CA ARG A 464 -73.72 26.13 115.90
C ARG A 464 -73.25 27.05 117.02
N GLU A 465 -72.12 27.72 116.86
CA GLU A 465 -71.58 28.66 117.84
C GLU A 465 -72.42 29.94 117.94
N ARG A 466 -72.93 30.49 116.82
CA ARG A 466 -73.85 31.65 116.78
C ARG A 466 -75.21 31.31 117.40
N ILE A 467 -75.69 30.07 117.24
CA ILE A 467 -76.86 29.53 117.97
C ILE A 467 -76.56 29.47 119.47
N ASN A 468 -75.36 28.98 119.85
CA ASN A 468 -74.91 28.96 121.25
C ASN A 468 -74.57 30.35 121.82
N ARG A 469 -74.21 31.36 121.02
CA ARG A 469 -73.87 32.73 121.46
C ARG A 469 -75.09 33.51 121.97
N ARG A 470 -76.33 33.01 121.80
CA ARG A 470 -77.50 33.48 122.58
C ARG A 470 -77.46 33.03 124.05
N ARG A 471 -76.58 32.11 124.42
CA ARG A 471 -76.30 31.65 125.79
C ARG A 471 -74.79 31.41 126.01
N VAL A 472 -74.01 32.49 126.11
CA VAL A 472 -72.98 32.70 127.16
C VAL A 472 -72.35 34.07 126.95
N ARG A 473 -72.24 34.85 128.03
CA ARG A 473 -71.57 36.15 128.05
C ARG A 473 -70.10 35.96 128.44
N ARG A 474 -69.23 36.76 127.81
CA ARG A 474 -67.94 37.27 128.34
C ARG A 474 -67.02 36.23 129.03
N LEU A 475 -65.97 35.81 128.33
CA LEU A 475 -64.67 35.57 128.94
C LEU A 475 -63.57 36.15 128.04
N CYS A 476 -62.46 36.53 128.66
CA CYS A 476 -61.57 37.55 128.12
C CYS A 476 -60.46 36.99 127.21
N TRP A 477 -60.04 37.85 126.28
CA TRP A 477 -59.00 37.64 125.29
C TRP A 477 -57.59 37.68 125.91
N PRO A 478 -56.57 37.09 125.26
CA PRO A 478 -55.29 37.80 125.16
C PRO A 478 -54.61 37.71 123.78
N TRP A 479 -54.26 38.87 123.22
CA TRP A 479 -53.22 39.00 122.21
C TRP A 479 -51.89 38.94 122.97
N GLN A 480 -50.99 38.02 122.61
CA GLN A 480 -49.58 38.12 122.96
C GLN A 480 -48.77 38.23 121.68
N GLY A 481 -48.01 39.31 121.56
CA GLY A 481 -47.20 39.58 120.38
C GLY A 481 -45.84 38.92 120.45
N LEU A 482 -45.34 38.51 119.28
CA LEU A 482 -43.92 38.24 119.05
C LEU A 482 -43.40 39.28 118.07
N LYS A 483 -42.60 40.22 118.58
CA LYS A 483 -41.84 41.19 117.80
C LYS A 483 -40.42 40.67 117.60
N PHE A 484 -39.97 40.67 116.34
CA PHE A 484 -38.60 40.78 115.85
C PHE A 484 -37.46 39.94 116.45
N SER A 485 -36.76 39.23 115.55
CA SER A 485 -35.31 39.02 115.65
C SER A 485 -34.65 39.37 114.31
N THR A 486 -33.89 40.47 114.31
CA THR A 486 -32.91 40.80 113.25
C THR A 486 -31.52 40.70 113.87
N ALA A 487 -30.68 39.74 113.44
CA ALA A 487 -29.20 39.83 113.50
C ALA A 487 -28.50 38.56 112.95
N ASN A 488 -27.91 38.68 111.76
CA ASN A 488 -26.50 38.38 111.42
C ASN A 488 -25.67 37.46 112.36
N ASN A 489 -25.18 36.30 111.86
CA ASN A 489 -23.79 36.13 111.34
C ASN A 489 -23.28 34.66 111.28
N THR A 490 -22.60 34.33 110.16
CA THR A 490 -21.44 33.39 109.99
C THR A 490 -21.54 31.92 110.49
N THR A 491 -21.05 30.87 109.81
CA THR A 491 -20.12 30.76 108.66
C THR A 491 -20.29 29.39 107.96
N GLY A 492 -20.11 29.30 106.64
CA GLY A 492 -20.19 28.02 105.91
C GLY A 492 -20.00 28.17 104.40
N VAL A 493 -18.74 28.19 103.94
CA VAL A 493 -18.34 28.54 102.57
C VAL A 493 -18.68 27.45 101.54
N ARG A 494 -19.34 27.83 100.44
CA ARG A 494 -18.91 27.43 99.07
C ARG A 494 -19.54 28.31 97.99
N ASN A 495 -18.68 29.02 97.25
CA ASN A 495 -19.05 29.81 96.09
C ASN A 495 -19.29 28.91 94.88
N VAL A 496 -20.39 29.13 94.14
CA VAL A 496 -20.42 28.94 92.69
C VAL A 496 -21.07 30.19 92.10
N THR A 497 -20.34 30.86 91.21
CA THR A 497 -20.69 32.14 90.62
C THR A 497 -21.89 32.04 89.68
N ARG A 498 -22.76 33.06 89.70
CA ARG A 498 -23.63 33.38 88.57
C ARG A 498 -22.75 33.62 87.34
N MET A 499 -23.05 32.98 86.23
CA MET A 499 -22.61 33.39 84.90
C MET A 499 -23.84 33.87 84.12
N LEU A 500 -23.83 35.15 83.75
CA LEU A 500 -24.76 35.69 82.74
C LEU A 500 -24.29 35.21 81.36
N PRO A 501 -25.19 34.83 80.44
CA PRO A 501 -24.83 34.62 79.05
C PRO A 501 -24.68 35.98 78.35
N GLU A 502 -23.45 36.42 78.11
CA GLU A 502 -23.21 37.49 77.13
C GLU A 502 -23.39 36.93 75.71
N MET A 503 -24.34 37.49 74.97
CA MET A 503 -24.42 37.29 73.53
C MET A 503 -23.42 38.22 72.85
N GLN A 504 -22.32 37.69 72.30
CA GLN A 504 -21.74 38.17 71.02
C GLN A 504 -20.59 37.30 70.50
N ALA A 505 -20.35 37.45 69.18
CA ALA A 505 -19.18 37.02 68.42
C ALA A 505 -18.90 35.50 68.26
N LEU A 506 -19.45 34.93 67.19
CA LEU A 506 -18.66 34.12 66.24
C LEU A 506 -19.11 34.38 64.79
N LEU A 507 -18.47 35.36 64.15
CA LEU A 507 -18.36 35.46 62.69
C LEU A 507 -16.87 35.40 62.33
N ARG A 508 -16.42 34.25 61.84
CA ARG A 508 -15.28 34.10 60.94
C ARG A 508 -15.37 32.75 60.22
#